data_AF-A0A3A6E7U6-F1
#
_entry.id   AF-A0A3A6E7U6-F1
#
_cell.length_a   1.000
_cell.length_b   1.000
_cell.length_c   1.000
_cell.angle_alpha   90.00
_cell.angle_beta   90.00
_cell.angle_gamma   90.00
#
_symmetry.space_group_name_H-M   'P 1'
#
loop_
_entity.id
_entity.type
_entity.pdbx_description
1 polymer ?
#
loop_
_entity_poly.entity_id
_entity_poly.type
_entity_poly.pdbx_seq_one_letter_code
_entity_poly.pdbx_strand_id
1 'polypeptide(L)'
;MKNKKFASFLAAAAALVLLAMPAFAADEQTELPAAEAAEVQQEQTAAPAEQETALPADAQTAGEPEQQLTYVALGDSITSGVGLADMKYNIAQIGYDLQPNFEGYSSQCYTALVGKGLGLDRQHAINLGLPGLMSPDMVDMVQNSAMPKMNQASGSYYVYPEYQEYLRKADIISIQIGSNDALVPCIVGLGEATNWKSEQLAGLMVSGALRDFNFQKLGLFLEALNRMTLTFDESRATNRLLFRGMDEICDQAYTNVTASLPQIVASIRALNPDAKIVLLGYTNPVPLLPAWNRYFSKLNRFAKDLAAQEGLTYVAIPRAQTAADGHPTVKGHQYIANQILNALK
;
A
#
# COMPACT_ATOMS: atom_id res chain seq x y z
N MET A 1 0.93 40.33 11.48
CA MET A 1 2.34 39.97 11.18
C MET A 1 2.71 38.49 11.44
N LYS A 2 1.77 37.59 11.78
CA LYS A 2 2.09 36.16 12.04
C LYS A 2 2.05 35.25 10.79
N ASN A 3 1.32 35.62 9.73
CA ASN A 3 1.15 34.76 8.55
C ASN A 3 2.29 34.88 7.50
N LYS A 4 3.15 35.91 7.60
CA LYS A 4 4.27 36.08 6.66
C LYS A 4 5.48 35.19 6.98
N LYS A 5 5.61 34.71 8.22
CA LYS A 5 6.73 33.84 8.63
C LYS A 5 6.52 32.35 8.26
N PHE A 6 5.26 31.91 8.16
CA PHE A 6 4.93 30.54 7.73
C PHE A 6 5.15 30.34 6.23
N ALA A 7 4.75 31.32 5.42
CA ALA A 7 4.96 31.29 3.97
C ALA A 7 6.46 31.39 3.58
N SER A 8 7.28 32.11 4.34
CA SER A 8 8.71 32.22 4.03
C SER A 8 9.52 30.98 4.42
N PHE A 9 9.05 30.15 5.36
CA PHE A 9 9.68 28.87 5.70
C PHE A 9 9.40 27.79 4.64
N LEU A 10 8.16 27.72 4.11
CA LEU A 10 7.83 26.84 2.99
C LEU A 10 8.57 27.20 1.69
N ALA A 11 8.75 28.51 1.41
CA ALA A 11 9.46 28.96 0.22
C ALA A 11 10.99 28.70 0.29
N ALA A 12 11.59 28.78 1.48
CA ALA A 12 13.01 28.48 1.67
C ALA A 12 13.33 26.98 1.56
N ALA A 13 12.40 26.11 1.99
CA ALA A 13 12.54 24.66 1.81
C ALA A 13 12.48 24.25 0.33
N ALA A 14 11.61 24.88 -0.48
CA ALA A 14 11.55 24.64 -1.92
C ALA A 14 12.81 25.11 -2.67
N ALA A 15 13.51 26.13 -2.18
CA ALA A 15 14.75 26.63 -2.79
C ALA A 15 16.00 25.78 -2.45
N LEU A 16 16.02 25.10 -1.30
CA LEU A 16 17.14 24.21 -0.94
C LEU A 16 17.12 22.87 -1.69
N VAL A 17 15.97 22.48 -2.25
CA VAL A 17 15.78 21.28 -3.07
C VAL A 17 16.50 21.37 -4.44
N LEU A 18 16.95 22.56 -4.86
CA LEU A 18 17.64 22.76 -6.14
C LEU A 18 19.18 22.74 -6.06
N LEU A 19 19.81 22.62 -4.88
CA LEU A 19 21.27 22.85 -4.75
C LEU A 19 22.09 21.78 -4.02
N ALA A 20 21.53 20.61 -3.71
CA ALA A 20 22.30 19.54 -3.06
C ALA A 20 22.41 18.29 -3.94
N MET A 21 23.28 18.34 -4.95
CA MET A 21 23.91 17.12 -5.49
C MET A 21 25.08 16.75 -4.57
N PRO A 22 25.19 15.51 -4.07
CA PRO A 22 26.44 15.05 -3.48
C PRO A 22 27.43 14.71 -4.59
N ALA A 23 28.50 15.49 -4.63
CA ALA A 23 29.78 15.12 -5.24
C ALA A 23 30.48 14.01 -4.43
N PHE A 24 31.42 13.33 -5.09
CA PHE A 24 32.31 12.22 -4.68
C PHE A 24 31.75 10.80 -4.89
N ALA A 25 32.44 9.86 -5.57
CA ALA A 25 33.82 9.81 -6.02
C ALA A 25 33.95 8.92 -7.28
N ALA A 26 34.75 9.36 -8.25
CA ALA A 26 35.36 8.51 -9.26
C ALA A 26 36.81 8.97 -9.39
N ASP A 27 37.73 8.18 -8.85
CA ASP A 27 39.15 8.32 -9.12
C ASP A 27 39.48 7.59 -10.42
N GLU A 28 40.28 8.30 -11.22
CA GLU A 28 41.23 7.85 -12.24
C GLU A 28 40.70 7.09 -13.47
N GLN A 29 40.39 7.86 -14.51
CA GLN A 29 40.59 7.45 -15.90
C GLN A 29 41.60 8.38 -16.57
N THR A 30 42.76 7.81 -16.88
CA THR A 30 43.79 8.38 -17.75
C THR A 30 43.54 7.92 -19.20
N GLU A 31 43.47 8.90 -20.10
CA GLU A 31 43.86 8.88 -21.53
C GLU A 31 43.14 7.98 -22.59
N LEU A 32 42.27 8.63 -23.40
CA LEU A 32 42.28 8.81 -24.88
C LEU A 32 42.30 7.57 -25.86
N PRO A 33 41.96 7.71 -27.17
CA PRO A 33 40.64 8.02 -27.76
C PRO A 33 40.26 7.12 -28.99
N ALA A 34 39.00 7.26 -29.43
CA ALA A 34 38.41 7.15 -30.78
C ALA A 34 38.99 6.24 -31.90
N ALA A 35 38.13 5.43 -32.55
CA ALA A 35 38.01 5.36 -34.02
C ALA A 35 36.75 4.55 -34.49
N GLU A 36 36.04 5.15 -35.46
CA GLU A 36 35.38 4.62 -36.69
C GLU A 36 34.66 3.25 -36.68
N ALA A 37 33.36 3.17 -36.97
CA ALA A 37 32.64 3.34 -38.25
C ALA A 37 32.55 2.06 -39.12
N ALA A 38 31.33 1.85 -39.63
CA ALA A 38 30.92 1.22 -40.90
C ALA A 38 30.08 -0.07 -40.83
N GLU A 39 28.90 0.06 -41.44
CA GLU A 39 27.91 -0.94 -41.86
C GLU A 39 28.48 -1.95 -42.86
N VAL A 40 28.00 -3.20 -42.85
CA VAL A 40 27.85 -4.00 -44.08
C VAL A 40 26.64 -4.94 -43.98
N GLN A 41 26.00 -5.09 -45.13
CA GLN A 41 24.69 -5.64 -45.48
C GLN A 41 24.55 -7.17 -45.45
N GLN A 42 23.28 -7.57 -45.56
CA GLN A 42 22.72 -8.90 -45.81
C GLN A 42 23.35 -9.66 -46.98
N GLU A 43 23.40 -10.98 -46.86
CA GLU A 43 23.24 -11.89 -47.99
C GLU A 43 22.37 -13.09 -47.62
N GLN A 44 21.55 -13.48 -48.58
CA GLN A 44 20.41 -14.38 -48.50
C GLN A 44 20.79 -15.68 -49.22
N THR A 45 20.46 -16.85 -48.67
CA THR A 45 20.49 -18.10 -49.45
C THR A 45 19.43 -19.07 -48.94
N ALA A 46 18.67 -19.65 -49.88
CA ALA A 46 17.50 -20.48 -49.65
C ALA A 46 17.70 -21.92 -50.16
N ALA A 47 16.77 -22.80 -49.72
CA ALA A 47 16.34 -24.11 -50.24
C ALA A 47 16.77 -25.37 -49.45
N PRO A 48 16.02 -26.50 -49.51
CA PRO A 48 14.57 -26.68 -49.71
C PRO A 48 13.91 -27.67 -48.71
N ALA A 49 12.59 -27.82 -48.86
CA ALA A 49 11.66 -28.58 -48.04
C ALA A 49 11.68 -30.11 -48.22
N GLU A 50 11.32 -30.84 -47.15
CA GLU A 50 10.83 -32.22 -47.20
C GLU A 50 9.42 -32.29 -46.58
N GLN A 51 8.49 -32.92 -47.30
CA GLN A 51 7.12 -33.20 -46.90
C GLN A 51 7.08 -34.49 -46.07
N GLU A 52 6.55 -34.44 -44.85
CA GLU A 52 6.02 -35.62 -44.16
C GLU A 52 4.50 -35.48 -43.97
N THR A 53 3.82 -36.53 -44.40
CA THR A 53 2.38 -36.77 -44.39
C THR A 53 1.75 -36.73 -43.00
N ALA A 54 0.79 -35.82 -42.77
CA ALA A 54 -0.07 -35.82 -41.60
C ALA A 54 -1.36 -36.63 -41.86
N LEU A 55 -1.66 -37.56 -40.94
CA LEU A 55 -2.94 -38.25 -40.79
C LEU A 55 -4.02 -37.26 -40.32
N PRO A 56 -5.33 -37.50 -40.61
CA PRO A 56 -6.36 -36.52 -40.30
C PRO A 56 -6.56 -36.39 -38.79
N ALA A 57 -6.47 -35.15 -38.29
CA ALA A 57 -6.81 -34.78 -36.93
C ALA A 57 -8.32 -34.91 -36.72
N ASP A 58 -8.71 -35.70 -35.71
CA ASP A 58 -10.04 -35.62 -35.14
C ASP A 58 -10.28 -34.18 -34.65
N ALA A 59 -11.31 -33.55 -35.18
CA ALA A 59 -11.76 -32.23 -34.78
C ALA A 59 -12.27 -32.31 -33.33
N GLN A 60 -11.38 -32.06 -32.37
CA GLN A 60 -11.79 -31.63 -31.04
C GLN A 60 -12.36 -30.22 -31.19
N THR A 61 -13.68 -30.13 -31.07
CA THR A 61 -14.39 -28.87 -30.83
C THR A 61 -13.72 -28.20 -29.64
N ALA A 62 -12.96 -27.13 -29.90
CA ALA A 62 -12.47 -26.24 -28.86
C ALA A 62 -13.70 -25.66 -28.16
N GLY A 63 -14.01 -26.16 -26.97
CA GLY A 63 -14.93 -25.48 -26.06
C GLY A 63 -14.42 -24.06 -25.84
N GLU A 64 -15.34 -23.11 -25.66
CA GLU A 64 -14.97 -21.75 -25.28
C GLU A 64 -13.99 -21.80 -24.09
N PRO A 65 -12.90 -21.00 -24.09
CA PRO A 65 -11.97 -21.00 -22.98
C PRO A 65 -12.76 -20.76 -21.70
N GLU A 66 -12.61 -21.65 -20.71
CA GLU A 66 -13.25 -21.47 -19.41
C GLU A 66 -12.90 -20.06 -18.90
N GLN A 67 -13.92 -19.28 -18.56
CA GLN A 67 -13.72 -17.94 -18.03
C GLN A 67 -12.88 -18.04 -16.76
N GLN A 68 -11.65 -17.52 -16.82
CA GLN A 68 -10.69 -17.63 -15.74
C GLN A 68 -11.09 -16.64 -14.63
N LEU A 69 -11.32 -17.18 -13.43
CA LEU A 69 -11.66 -16.40 -12.23
C LEU A 69 -10.63 -15.29 -11.98
N THR A 70 -11.06 -14.08 -11.68
CA THR A 70 -10.21 -12.93 -11.34
C THR A 70 -10.35 -12.54 -9.88
N TYR A 71 -9.25 -12.54 -9.15
CA TYR A 71 -9.13 -12.07 -7.76
C TYR A 71 -8.43 -10.71 -7.71
N VAL A 72 -9.01 -9.75 -7.01
CA VAL A 72 -8.43 -8.42 -6.82
C VAL A 72 -8.31 -8.12 -5.32
N ALA A 73 -7.09 -7.82 -4.87
CA ALA A 73 -6.83 -7.39 -3.51
C ALA A 73 -6.74 -5.86 -3.43
N LEU A 74 -7.71 -5.24 -2.75
CA LEU A 74 -7.81 -3.81 -2.52
C LEU A 74 -7.31 -3.46 -1.12
N GLY A 75 -6.45 -2.44 -0.97
CA GLY A 75 -6.09 -1.97 0.36
C GLY A 75 -4.91 -1.03 0.45
N ASP A 76 -4.28 -1.01 1.62
CA ASP A 76 -3.13 -0.15 1.92
C ASP A 76 -1.77 -0.85 1.73
N SER A 77 -0.75 -0.45 2.50
CA SER A 77 0.59 -1.04 2.50
C SER A 77 0.61 -2.52 2.87
N ILE A 78 -0.37 -3.00 3.65
CA ILE A 78 -0.51 -4.42 3.97
C ILE A 78 -0.88 -5.21 2.72
N THR A 79 -1.77 -4.66 1.88
CA THR A 79 -2.14 -5.26 0.60
C THR A 79 -0.97 -5.21 -0.37
N SER A 80 -0.28 -4.07 -0.48
CA SER A 80 0.82 -3.90 -1.42
C SER A 80 2.01 -4.80 -1.11
N GLY A 81 2.15 -5.24 0.15
CA GLY A 81 3.24 -6.09 0.61
C GLY A 81 4.46 -5.31 1.10
N VAL A 82 4.27 -4.10 1.65
CA VAL A 82 5.36 -3.37 2.31
C VAL A 82 5.99 -4.25 3.40
N GLY A 83 7.32 -4.24 3.46
CA GLY A 83 8.11 -5.09 4.36
C GLY A 83 8.58 -6.40 3.72
N LEU A 84 8.04 -6.77 2.55
CA LEU A 84 8.58 -7.86 1.73
C LEU A 84 9.71 -7.36 0.83
N ALA A 85 10.73 -8.21 0.61
CA ALA A 85 11.99 -7.80 -0.02
C ALA A 85 11.88 -7.38 -1.50
N ASP A 86 10.84 -7.83 -2.20
CA ASP A 86 10.68 -7.71 -3.65
C ASP A 86 9.40 -6.96 -4.08
N MET A 87 8.83 -6.13 -3.21
CA MET A 87 7.73 -5.21 -3.59
C MET A 87 8.17 -4.33 -4.77
N LYS A 88 7.33 -4.19 -5.80
CA LYS A 88 7.67 -3.44 -7.02
C LYS A 88 7.15 -2.02 -6.95
N TYR A 89 7.94 -1.09 -7.47
CA TYR A 89 7.54 0.31 -7.62
C TYR A 89 8.55 1.08 -8.48
N ASN A 90 8.10 2.22 -9.04
CA ASN A 90 8.95 3.23 -9.64
C ASN A 90 9.01 4.48 -8.75
N ILE A 91 10.09 5.25 -8.82
CA ILE A 91 10.15 6.59 -8.20
C ILE A 91 9.28 7.54 -9.04
N ALA A 92 8.40 8.30 -8.39
CA ALA A 92 7.54 9.29 -9.04
C ALA A 92 7.87 10.71 -8.57
N GLN A 93 7.33 11.73 -9.24
CA GLN A 93 7.50 13.13 -8.83
C GLN A 93 6.95 13.38 -7.41
N ILE A 94 5.89 12.67 -7.03
CA ILE A 94 5.31 12.70 -5.69
C ILE A 94 5.21 11.27 -5.20
N GLY A 95 5.88 10.96 -4.09
CA GLY A 95 5.89 9.62 -3.51
C GLY A 95 6.45 8.62 -4.50
N TYR A 96 5.72 7.53 -4.74
CA TYR A 96 6.13 6.61 -5.77
C TYR A 96 4.99 5.85 -6.45
N ASP A 97 5.29 5.31 -7.62
CA ASP A 97 4.33 4.65 -8.48
C ASP A 97 4.30 3.13 -8.23
N LEU A 98 3.13 2.62 -7.86
CA LEU A 98 2.83 1.22 -7.54
C LEU A 98 2.26 0.43 -8.73
N GLN A 99 2.07 1.03 -9.91
CA GLN A 99 1.56 0.32 -11.08
C GLN A 99 2.35 -0.98 -11.37
N PRO A 100 3.70 -1.01 -11.30
CA PRO A 100 4.45 -2.26 -11.48
C PRO A 100 4.10 -3.36 -10.45
N ASN A 101 3.55 -3.01 -9.30
CA ASN A 101 3.17 -3.95 -8.25
C ASN A 101 1.84 -4.63 -8.53
N PHE A 102 0.97 -4.09 -9.40
CA PHE A 102 -0.37 -4.62 -9.62
C PHE A 102 -0.37 -6.08 -10.08
N GLU A 103 0.57 -6.43 -10.96
CA GLU A 103 0.80 -7.79 -11.44
C GLU A 103 2.21 -8.30 -11.06
N GLY A 104 3.12 -7.40 -10.69
CA GLY A 104 4.53 -7.71 -10.38
C GLY A 104 4.83 -8.01 -8.90
N TYR A 105 3.84 -7.92 -8.02
CA TYR A 105 3.97 -8.07 -6.56
C TYR A 105 4.82 -9.27 -6.09
N SER A 106 5.33 -9.15 -4.86
CA SER A 106 6.09 -10.21 -4.19
C SER A 106 5.36 -11.55 -4.21
N SER A 107 6.07 -12.63 -4.53
CA SER A 107 5.52 -13.99 -4.44
C SER A 107 5.10 -14.40 -3.01
N GLN A 108 5.52 -13.63 -2.01
CA GLN A 108 5.23 -13.86 -0.60
C GLN A 108 4.08 -13.01 -0.07
N CYS A 109 3.56 -12.05 -0.85
CA CYS A 109 2.39 -11.26 -0.42
C CYS A 109 1.13 -12.13 -0.44
N TYR A 110 0.11 -11.74 0.33
CA TYR A 110 -1.07 -12.58 0.44
C TYR A 110 -1.83 -12.67 -0.89
N THR A 111 -1.75 -11.64 -1.75
CA THR A 111 -2.36 -11.67 -3.08
C THR A 111 -1.80 -12.79 -3.93
N ALA A 112 -0.47 -12.95 -3.95
CA ALA A 112 0.20 -14.05 -4.65
C ALA A 112 -0.24 -15.42 -4.12
N LEU A 113 -0.33 -15.53 -2.80
CA LEU A 113 -0.67 -16.80 -2.13
C LEU A 113 -2.14 -17.18 -2.32
N VAL A 114 -3.06 -16.21 -2.30
CA VAL A 114 -4.47 -16.43 -2.66
C VAL A 114 -4.61 -16.80 -4.13
N GLY A 115 -3.97 -16.04 -5.03
CA GLY A 115 -3.96 -16.34 -6.47
C GLY A 115 -3.49 -17.77 -6.74
N LYS A 116 -2.34 -18.16 -6.16
CA LYS A 116 -1.84 -19.54 -6.25
C LYS A 116 -2.83 -20.57 -5.68
N GLY A 117 -3.45 -20.28 -4.54
CA GLY A 117 -4.44 -21.17 -3.92
C GLY A 117 -5.71 -21.35 -4.74
N LEU A 118 -6.02 -20.39 -5.61
CA LEU A 118 -7.15 -20.42 -6.55
C LEU A 118 -6.74 -20.87 -7.97
N GLY A 119 -5.46 -21.19 -8.21
CA GLY A 119 -4.96 -21.60 -9.53
C GLY A 119 -4.83 -20.46 -10.54
N LEU A 120 -4.70 -19.21 -10.07
CA LEU A 120 -4.65 -18.01 -10.91
C LEU A 120 -3.22 -17.61 -11.25
N ASP A 121 -3.03 -17.11 -12.47
CA ASP A 121 -1.81 -16.39 -12.84
C ASP A 121 -1.87 -14.93 -12.35
N ARG A 122 -0.81 -14.16 -12.64
CA ARG A 122 -0.66 -12.78 -12.19
C ARG A 122 -1.59 -11.78 -12.89
N GLN A 123 -2.12 -12.12 -14.06
CA GLN A 123 -3.09 -11.29 -14.79
C GLN A 123 -4.52 -11.49 -14.24
N HIS A 124 -4.72 -12.55 -13.46
CA HIS A 124 -5.99 -12.90 -12.82
C HIS A 124 -5.94 -12.79 -11.29
N ALA A 125 -4.78 -12.50 -10.69
CA ALA A 125 -4.66 -12.17 -9.27
C ALA A 125 -3.98 -10.80 -9.15
N ILE A 126 -4.76 -9.73 -8.94
CA ILE A 126 -4.29 -8.34 -9.02
C ILE A 126 -4.12 -7.73 -7.63
N ASN A 127 -3.02 -7.01 -7.41
CA ASN A 127 -2.72 -6.31 -6.16
C ASN A 127 -2.90 -4.80 -6.29
N LEU A 128 -4.04 -4.28 -5.87
CA LEU A 128 -4.35 -2.85 -5.82
C LEU A 128 -4.04 -2.23 -4.45
N GLY A 129 -2.97 -2.69 -3.80
CA GLY A 129 -2.52 -2.15 -2.52
C GLY A 129 -1.73 -0.85 -2.68
N LEU A 130 -2.10 0.19 -1.93
CA LEU A 130 -1.51 1.52 -2.03
C LEU A 130 -0.99 2.00 -0.65
N PRO A 131 0.33 2.09 -0.44
CA PRO A 131 0.89 2.52 0.84
C PRO A 131 0.41 3.90 1.29
N GLY A 132 0.13 4.04 2.59
CA GLY A 132 -0.30 5.31 3.21
C GLY A 132 -1.75 5.71 2.94
N LEU A 133 -2.49 4.93 2.14
CA LEU A 133 -3.90 5.19 1.84
C LEU A 133 -4.74 5.08 3.13
N MET A 134 -5.56 6.09 3.41
CA MET A 134 -6.56 6.07 4.48
C MET A 134 -7.94 5.70 3.90
N SER A 135 -8.91 5.36 4.74
CA SER A 135 -10.22 4.91 4.23
C SER A 135 -10.97 5.94 3.36
N PRO A 136 -10.91 7.26 3.60
CA PRO A 136 -11.50 8.24 2.69
C PRO A 136 -10.80 8.29 1.33
N ASP A 137 -9.47 8.15 1.31
CA ASP A 137 -8.71 8.13 0.05
C ASP A 137 -9.07 6.88 -0.78
N MET A 138 -9.36 5.74 -0.12
CA MET A 138 -9.85 4.54 -0.80
C MET A 138 -11.23 4.76 -1.46
N VAL A 139 -12.12 5.56 -0.85
CA VAL A 139 -13.39 5.95 -1.48
C VAL A 139 -13.10 6.66 -2.80
N ASP A 140 -12.19 7.63 -2.79
CA ASP A 140 -11.80 8.37 -3.99
C ASP A 140 -11.20 7.44 -5.07
N MET A 141 -10.30 6.53 -4.68
CA MET A 141 -9.69 5.58 -5.61
C MET A 141 -10.72 4.64 -6.27
N VAL A 142 -11.68 4.11 -5.49
CA VAL A 142 -12.72 3.24 -6.05
C VAL A 142 -13.69 4.04 -6.93
N GLN A 143 -14.03 5.27 -6.57
CA GLN A 143 -15.00 6.09 -7.32
C GLN A 143 -14.43 6.74 -8.57
N ASN A 144 -13.15 7.11 -8.56
CA ASN A 144 -12.57 7.98 -9.56
C ASN A 144 -11.27 7.45 -10.16
N SER A 145 -10.80 6.27 -9.76
CA SER A 145 -9.46 5.75 -10.12
C SER A 145 -8.31 6.68 -9.65
N ALA A 146 -8.60 7.67 -8.80
CA ALA A 146 -7.67 8.74 -8.47
C ALA A 146 -8.06 9.45 -7.18
N MET A 147 -7.06 9.88 -6.42
CA MET A 147 -7.24 10.85 -5.35
C MET A 147 -7.40 12.26 -5.96
N PRO A 148 -8.29 13.13 -5.44
CA PRO A 148 -8.48 14.47 -5.97
C PRO A 148 -7.32 15.43 -5.63
N LYS A 149 -6.53 15.09 -4.61
CA LYS A 149 -5.35 15.82 -4.15
C LYS A 149 -4.52 14.94 -3.23
N MET A 150 -3.27 15.34 -2.97
CA MET A 150 -2.42 14.67 -1.99
C MET A 150 -3.05 14.74 -0.59
N ASN A 151 -3.11 13.59 0.08
CA ASN A 151 -3.44 13.54 1.49
C ASN A 151 -2.26 14.12 2.28
N GLN A 152 -2.49 15.22 2.99
CA GLN A 152 -1.42 15.96 3.67
C GLN A 152 -0.87 15.22 4.88
N ALA A 153 -1.69 14.41 5.55
CA ALA A 153 -1.27 13.67 6.73
C ALA A 153 -0.40 12.47 6.31
N SER A 154 -0.81 11.75 5.27
CA SER A 154 -0.08 10.57 4.81
C SER A 154 1.01 10.87 3.77
N GLY A 155 0.96 12.04 3.12
CA GLY A 155 1.77 12.37 1.96
C GLY A 155 1.44 11.54 0.71
N SER A 156 0.39 10.72 0.74
CA SER A 156 0.03 9.84 -0.39
C SER A 156 -0.76 10.59 -1.47
N TYR A 157 -0.46 10.28 -2.72
CA TYR A 157 -1.21 10.75 -3.87
C TYR A 157 -1.11 9.72 -5.00
N TYR A 158 -2.26 9.21 -5.46
CA TYR A 158 -2.33 8.15 -6.45
C TYR A 158 -3.35 8.48 -7.54
N VAL A 159 -2.99 8.17 -8.78
CA VAL A 159 -3.82 8.34 -9.98
C VAL A 159 -3.54 7.15 -10.90
N TYR A 160 -4.50 6.24 -11.03
CA TYR A 160 -4.37 5.00 -11.79
C TYR A 160 -5.64 4.77 -12.63
N PRO A 161 -5.72 5.32 -13.85
CA PRO A 161 -6.93 5.22 -14.69
C PRO A 161 -7.52 3.81 -14.80
N GLU A 162 -6.66 2.78 -14.83
CA GLU A 162 -6.99 1.36 -14.90
C GLU A 162 -7.58 0.75 -13.62
N TYR A 163 -7.58 1.47 -12.50
CA TYR A 163 -7.95 0.93 -11.18
C TYR A 163 -9.38 0.39 -11.15
N GLN A 164 -10.35 1.16 -11.62
CA GLN A 164 -11.74 0.72 -11.75
C GLN A 164 -11.91 -0.43 -12.75
N GLU A 165 -11.05 -0.52 -13.76
CA GLU A 165 -11.17 -1.57 -14.76
C GLU A 165 -10.83 -2.95 -14.17
N TYR A 166 -9.81 -3.01 -13.30
CA TYR A 166 -9.55 -4.21 -12.51
C TYR A 166 -10.73 -4.57 -11.61
N LEU A 167 -11.38 -3.58 -10.98
CA LEU A 167 -12.57 -3.82 -10.14
C LEU A 167 -13.77 -4.33 -10.95
N ARG A 168 -14.00 -3.82 -12.17
CA ARG A 168 -15.07 -4.28 -13.07
C ARG A 168 -14.91 -5.73 -13.50
N LYS A 169 -13.67 -6.19 -13.63
CA LYS A 169 -13.32 -7.56 -14.06
C LYS A 169 -13.22 -8.57 -12.93
N ALA A 170 -13.25 -8.12 -11.67
CA ALA A 170 -13.04 -8.99 -10.53
C ALA A 170 -14.25 -9.91 -10.26
N ASP A 171 -14.00 -11.19 -10.06
CA ASP A 171 -14.99 -12.11 -9.50
C ASP A 171 -14.94 -12.10 -7.97
N ILE A 172 -13.75 -11.89 -7.40
CA ILE A 172 -13.53 -11.82 -5.96
C ILE A 172 -12.70 -10.59 -5.62
N ILE A 173 -13.20 -9.74 -4.72
CA ILE A 173 -12.48 -8.56 -4.23
C ILE A 173 -12.25 -8.70 -2.73
N SER A 174 -11.00 -8.73 -2.27
CA SER A 174 -10.70 -8.60 -0.83
C SER A 174 -10.37 -7.16 -0.47
N ILE A 175 -10.92 -6.65 0.64
CA ILE A 175 -10.70 -5.29 1.12
C ILE A 175 -9.99 -5.32 2.46
N GLN A 176 -8.87 -4.59 2.56
CA GLN A 176 -8.16 -4.32 3.81
C GLN A 176 -7.84 -2.83 3.86
N ILE A 177 -8.45 -2.08 4.77
CA ILE A 177 -8.21 -0.64 4.90
C ILE A 177 -8.66 -0.15 6.28
N GLY A 178 -8.02 0.89 6.80
CA GLY A 178 -8.47 1.61 8.00
C GLY A 178 -7.44 1.70 9.12
N SER A 179 -6.38 0.89 9.08
CA SER A 179 -5.32 0.98 10.11
C SER A 179 -4.59 2.32 10.06
N ASN A 180 -4.39 2.87 8.85
CA ASN A 180 -3.77 4.17 8.63
C ASN A 180 -4.59 5.33 9.20
N ASP A 181 -5.92 5.19 9.31
CA ASP A 181 -6.79 6.22 9.87
C ASP A 181 -6.44 6.59 11.31
N ALA A 182 -5.89 5.65 12.08
CA ALA A 182 -5.37 5.90 13.43
C ALA A 182 -3.85 6.09 13.45
N LEU A 183 -3.10 5.28 12.68
CA LEU A 183 -1.64 5.29 12.72
C LEU A 183 -1.03 6.60 12.20
N VAL A 184 -1.52 7.10 11.07
CA VAL A 184 -0.98 8.31 10.45
C VAL A 184 -1.18 9.52 11.37
N PRO A 185 -2.38 9.84 11.87
CA PRO A 185 -2.55 10.96 12.80
C PRO A 185 -1.78 10.80 14.12
N CYS A 186 -1.57 9.56 14.58
CA CYS A 186 -0.71 9.31 15.75
C CYS A 186 0.73 9.74 15.50
N ILE A 187 1.30 9.40 14.35
CA ILE A 187 2.65 9.81 13.95
C ILE A 187 2.72 11.34 13.79
N VAL A 188 1.74 11.94 13.10
CA VAL A 188 1.67 13.39 12.91
C VAL A 188 1.59 14.12 14.24
N GLY A 189 0.68 13.69 15.12
CA GLY A 189 0.49 14.29 16.43
C GLY A 189 1.75 14.21 17.30
N LEU A 190 2.49 13.10 17.26
CA LEU A 190 3.76 12.98 17.99
C LEU A 190 4.84 13.90 17.38
N GLY A 191 4.84 14.03 16.05
CA GLY A 191 5.59 15.05 15.31
C GLY A 191 5.39 16.45 15.84
N GLU A 192 4.14 16.88 15.86
CA GLU A 192 3.76 18.21 16.31
C GLU A 192 4.05 18.42 17.80
N ALA A 193 3.75 17.43 18.65
CA ALA A 193 3.99 17.49 20.10
C ALA A 193 5.48 17.66 20.45
N THR A 194 6.37 17.26 19.55
CA THR A 194 7.83 17.32 19.72
C THR A 194 8.47 18.37 18.82
N ASN A 195 7.67 19.25 18.20
CA ASN A 195 8.08 20.29 17.26
C ASN A 195 8.94 19.76 16.09
N TRP A 196 8.70 18.52 15.66
CA TRP A 196 9.47 17.88 14.60
C TRP A 196 10.98 17.92 14.85
N LYS A 197 11.41 17.99 16.12
CA LYS A 197 12.83 18.16 16.51
C LYS A 197 13.72 17.00 16.06
N SER A 198 13.13 15.85 15.82
CA SER A 198 13.82 14.74 15.17
C SER A 198 13.77 14.93 13.65
N GLU A 199 14.94 15.04 13.01
CA GLU A 199 15.07 15.03 11.54
C GLU A 199 14.40 13.79 10.92
N GLN A 200 14.40 12.67 11.64
CA GLN A 200 13.67 11.47 11.23
C GLN A 200 12.16 11.72 11.23
N LEU A 201 11.63 12.39 12.26
CA LEU A 201 10.20 12.70 12.37
C LEU A 201 9.76 13.69 11.29
N ALA A 202 10.52 14.76 11.06
CA ALA A 202 10.28 15.69 9.97
C ALA A 202 10.39 15.01 8.59
N GLY A 203 11.39 14.13 8.43
CA GLY A 203 11.59 13.32 7.24
C GLY A 203 10.42 12.37 6.97
N LEU A 204 9.79 11.80 8.00
CA LEU A 204 8.65 10.87 7.87
C LEU A 204 7.42 11.52 7.20
N MET A 205 7.20 12.82 7.44
CA MET A 205 6.12 13.58 6.78
C MET A 205 6.51 14.16 5.43
N VAL A 206 7.74 14.68 5.32
CA VAL A 206 8.15 15.49 4.16
C VAL A 206 8.68 14.64 2.99
N SER A 207 9.15 13.41 3.25
CA SER A 207 9.71 12.53 2.20
C SER A 207 8.75 11.44 1.69
N GLY A 208 7.49 11.44 2.13
CA GLY A 208 6.58 10.32 1.87
C GLY A 208 6.99 9.02 2.59
N ALA A 209 7.83 9.13 3.64
CA ALA A 209 8.41 8.01 4.37
C ALA A 209 7.41 7.25 5.28
N LEU A 210 6.11 7.59 5.25
CA LEU A 210 5.05 6.64 5.64
C LEU A 210 5.06 5.36 4.78
N ARG A 211 5.69 5.43 3.61
CA ARG A 211 5.88 4.31 2.70
C ARG A 211 6.88 3.24 3.17
N ASP A 212 7.92 3.66 3.91
CA ASP A 212 8.96 2.79 4.47
C ASP A 212 9.01 2.91 6.00
N PHE A 213 7.87 3.26 6.61
CA PHE A 213 7.72 3.37 8.06
C PHE A 213 7.68 1.97 8.65
N ASN A 214 8.60 1.66 9.56
CA ASN A 214 8.59 0.41 10.31
C ASN A 214 8.77 0.61 11.82
N PHE A 215 8.49 -0.33 12.75
CA PHE A 215 8.81 -0.14 14.17
C PHE A 215 10.28 -0.39 14.46
N GLN A 216 11.10 -0.77 13.50
CA GLN A 216 12.50 -0.50 13.75
C GLN A 216 12.69 1.02 13.78
N LYS A 217 12.04 1.77 12.88
CA LYS A 217 11.94 3.23 12.88
C LYS A 217 10.97 3.80 13.91
N LEU A 218 9.83 3.17 14.26
CA LEU A 218 8.92 3.55 15.37
C LEU A 218 9.56 3.25 16.72
N GLY A 219 10.31 2.15 16.83
CA GLY A 219 11.07 1.75 18.01
C GLY A 219 12.30 2.61 18.19
N LEU A 220 13.07 2.87 17.13
CA LEU A 220 14.11 3.91 17.11
C LEU A 220 13.51 5.28 17.40
N PHE A 221 12.29 5.55 16.97
CA PHE A 221 11.57 6.80 17.24
C PHE A 221 11.09 6.89 18.69
N LEU A 222 10.54 5.83 19.28
CA LEU A 222 10.18 5.77 20.70
C LEU A 222 11.43 5.82 21.58
N GLU A 223 12.52 5.19 21.15
CA GLU A 223 13.82 5.27 21.80
C GLU A 223 14.44 6.67 21.64
N ALA A 224 14.32 7.30 20.48
CA ALA A 224 14.74 8.68 20.23
C ALA A 224 13.90 9.67 21.03
N LEU A 225 12.59 9.46 21.18
CA LEU A 225 11.72 10.21 22.10
C LEU A 225 12.18 10.05 23.54
N ASN A 226 12.58 8.85 23.95
CA ASN A 226 13.07 8.58 25.29
C ASN A 226 14.49 9.15 25.54
N ARG A 227 15.30 9.28 24.48
CA ARG A 227 16.64 9.90 24.50
C ARG A 227 16.61 11.42 24.25
N MET A 228 15.49 11.97 23.79
CA MET A 228 15.35 13.40 23.52
C MET A 228 15.15 14.18 24.81
N THR A 229 15.94 15.23 24.99
CA THR A 229 15.68 16.24 26.02
C THR A 229 14.51 17.12 25.55
N LEU A 230 13.30 16.70 25.89
CA LEU A 230 12.09 17.50 25.64
C LEU A 230 12.07 18.71 26.59
N THR A 231 11.63 19.85 26.08
CA THR A 231 11.27 20.98 26.95
C THR A 231 10.09 20.60 27.84
N PHE A 232 9.81 21.40 28.87
CA PHE A 232 8.63 21.19 29.72
C PHE A 232 7.33 21.15 28.90
N ASP A 233 7.19 22.07 27.93
CA ASP A 233 6.00 22.16 27.09
C ASP A 233 5.86 20.97 26.13
N GLU A 234 6.97 20.49 25.56
CA GLU A 234 6.97 19.29 24.70
C GLU A 234 6.72 18.00 25.49
N SER A 235 7.29 17.90 26.69
CA SER A 235 7.01 16.79 27.61
C SER A 235 5.54 16.78 28.00
N ARG A 236 4.94 17.96 28.24
CA ARG A 236 3.52 18.12 28.55
C ARG A 236 2.64 17.79 27.33
N ALA A 237 3.02 18.22 26.14
CA ALA A 237 2.29 17.94 24.90
C ALA A 237 2.33 16.45 24.54
N THR A 238 3.50 15.82 24.64
CA THR A 238 3.69 14.38 24.40
C THR A 238 2.90 13.54 25.41
N ASN A 239 2.97 13.87 26.70
CA ASN A 239 2.14 13.20 27.71
C ASN A 239 0.64 13.40 27.43
N ARG A 240 0.20 14.61 27.07
CA ARG A 240 -1.20 14.85 26.73
C ARG A 240 -1.65 14.00 25.53
N LEU A 241 -0.80 13.85 24.52
CA LEU A 241 -1.08 12.99 23.38
C LEU A 241 -1.17 11.52 23.78
N LEU A 242 -0.22 11.01 24.57
CA LEU A 242 -0.22 9.60 25.00
C LEU A 242 -1.39 9.24 25.93
N PHE A 243 -1.82 10.16 26.80
CA PHE A 243 -2.87 9.90 27.81
C PHE A 243 -4.28 10.36 27.42
N ARG A 244 -4.45 11.24 26.43
CA ARG A 244 -5.78 11.72 25.98
C ARG A 244 -5.89 11.83 24.46
N GLY A 245 -4.87 12.39 23.80
CA GLY A 245 -4.92 12.60 22.34
C GLY A 245 -5.01 11.28 21.56
N MET A 246 -4.48 10.19 22.10
CA MET A 246 -4.56 8.87 21.48
C MET A 246 -6.01 8.35 21.40
N ASP A 247 -6.79 8.57 22.46
CA ASP A 247 -8.21 8.19 22.46
C ASP A 247 -8.98 9.02 21.42
N GLU A 248 -8.72 10.32 21.35
CA GLU A 248 -9.34 11.23 20.37
C GLU A 248 -8.99 10.82 18.91
N ILE A 249 -7.71 10.50 18.65
CA ILE A 249 -7.26 10.01 17.34
C ILE A 249 -7.96 8.70 16.98
N CYS A 250 -7.99 7.74 17.91
CA CYS A 250 -8.66 6.45 17.70
C CYS A 250 -10.17 6.60 17.47
N ASP A 251 -10.84 7.50 18.17
CA ASP A 251 -12.28 7.74 18.00
C ASP A 251 -12.60 8.46 16.67
N GLN A 252 -11.76 9.41 16.25
CA GLN A 252 -11.88 10.03 14.92
C GLN A 252 -11.58 9.03 13.80
N ALA A 253 -10.54 8.22 13.95
CA ALA A 253 -10.21 7.15 13.01
C ALA A 253 -11.38 6.18 12.87
N TYR A 254 -12.01 5.79 13.98
CA TYR A 254 -13.18 4.93 13.96
C TYR A 254 -14.34 5.57 13.20
N THR A 255 -14.58 6.87 13.44
CA THR A 255 -15.61 7.65 12.73
C THR A 255 -15.36 7.68 11.22
N ASN A 256 -14.12 7.93 10.79
CA ASN A 256 -13.75 7.96 9.38
C ASN A 256 -13.95 6.60 8.73
N VAL A 257 -13.39 5.53 9.32
CA VAL A 257 -13.46 4.19 8.72
C VAL A 257 -14.89 3.67 8.65
N THR A 258 -15.70 3.92 9.68
CA THR A 258 -17.11 3.50 9.70
C THR A 258 -18.00 4.29 8.73
N ALA A 259 -17.60 5.51 8.37
CA ALA A 259 -18.25 6.28 7.31
C ALA A 259 -17.79 5.86 5.89
N SER A 260 -16.50 5.51 5.72
CA SER A 260 -15.91 5.18 4.42
C SER A 260 -16.19 3.76 3.96
N LEU A 261 -16.09 2.75 4.84
CA LEU A 261 -16.24 1.34 4.43
C LEU A 261 -17.56 1.04 3.72
N PRO A 262 -18.73 1.51 4.20
CA PRO A 262 -19.99 1.34 3.46
C PRO A 262 -19.95 2.00 2.08
N GLN A 263 -19.32 3.17 1.93
CA GLN A 263 -19.19 3.86 0.64
C GLN A 263 -18.27 3.13 -0.33
N ILE A 264 -17.17 2.55 0.16
CA ILE A 264 -16.26 1.70 -0.63
C ILE A 264 -17.04 0.51 -1.17
N VAL A 265 -17.77 -0.21 -0.29
CA VAL A 265 -18.59 -1.37 -0.69
C VAL A 265 -19.65 -0.98 -1.71
N ALA A 266 -20.40 0.10 -1.46
CA ALA A 266 -21.43 0.58 -2.37
C ALA A 266 -20.86 0.99 -3.74
N SER A 267 -19.68 1.62 -3.76
CA SER A 267 -19.03 2.06 -4.99
C SER A 267 -18.48 0.88 -5.80
N ILE A 268 -17.93 -0.15 -5.13
CA ILE A 268 -17.57 -1.42 -5.79
C ILE A 268 -18.81 -2.09 -6.37
N ARG A 269 -19.90 -2.20 -5.62
CA ARG A 269 -21.16 -2.82 -6.10
C ARG A 269 -21.78 -2.06 -7.28
N ALA A 270 -21.65 -0.74 -7.31
CA ALA A 270 -22.09 0.07 -8.44
C ALA A 270 -21.26 -0.17 -9.72
N LEU A 271 -19.96 -0.47 -9.56
CA LEU A 271 -19.07 -0.82 -10.67
C LEU A 271 -19.21 -2.28 -11.12
N ASN A 272 -19.39 -3.18 -10.16
CA ASN A 272 -19.42 -4.62 -10.33
C ASN A 272 -20.39 -5.24 -9.31
N PRO A 273 -21.67 -5.42 -9.65
CA PRO A 273 -22.66 -5.95 -8.73
C PRO A 273 -22.42 -7.43 -8.41
N ASP A 274 -21.74 -8.18 -9.29
CA ASP A 274 -21.60 -9.63 -9.23
C ASP A 274 -20.39 -10.09 -8.42
N ALA A 275 -19.39 -9.22 -8.21
CA ALA A 275 -18.19 -9.55 -7.44
C ALA A 275 -18.50 -10.06 -6.02
N LYS A 276 -17.90 -11.16 -5.61
CA LYS A 276 -17.87 -11.59 -4.21
C LYS A 276 -16.88 -10.71 -3.44
N ILE A 277 -17.37 -9.98 -2.45
CA ILE A 277 -16.53 -9.11 -1.62
C ILE A 277 -16.15 -9.84 -0.32
N VAL A 278 -14.85 -9.84 -0.03
CA VAL A 278 -14.23 -10.36 1.20
C VAL A 278 -13.72 -9.18 2.01
N LEU A 279 -14.33 -8.89 3.16
CA LEU A 279 -13.87 -7.83 4.05
C LEU A 279 -12.94 -8.40 5.12
N LEU A 280 -11.67 -7.99 5.11
CA LEU A 280 -10.70 -8.43 6.10
C LEU A 280 -10.90 -7.68 7.43
N GLY A 281 -10.70 -8.40 8.53
CA GLY A 281 -10.53 -7.81 9.84
C GLY A 281 -9.13 -7.20 10.02
N TYR A 282 -8.76 -6.97 11.28
CA TYR A 282 -7.56 -6.21 11.63
C TYR A 282 -6.74 -6.93 12.69
N THR A 283 -5.42 -6.90 12.52
CA THR A 283 -4.46 -7.17 13.61
C THR A 283 -4.19 -5.88 14.37
N ASN A 284 -4.16 -5.93 15.69
CA ASN A 284 -3.71 -4.81 16.50
C ASN A 284 -2.18 -4.86 16.66
N PRO A 285 -1.42 -3.91 16.08
CA PRO A 285 0.04 -3.92 16.16
C PRO A 285 0.59 -3.52 17.55
N VAL A 286 -0.22 -2.87 18.40
CA VAL A 286 0.18 -2.41 19.74
C VAL A 286 -0.87 -2.81 20.80
N PRO A 287 -1.04 -4.12 21.07
CA PRO A 287 -2.09 -4.63 21.96
C PRO A 287 -2.00 -4.14 23.41
N LEU A 288 -0.84 -3.64 23.82
CA LEU A 288 -0.62 -3.12 25.17
C LEU A 288 -1.18 -1.69 25.38
N LEU A 289 -1.49 -0.96 24.31
CA LEU A 289 -2.07 0.38 24.42
C LEU A 289 -3.62 0.29 24.49
N PRO A 290 -4.25 0.74 25.59
CA PRO A 290 -5.70 0.61 25.77
C PRO A 290 -6.55 1.26 24.67
N ALA A 291 -6.16 2.46 24.20
CA ALA A 291 -6.84 3.17 23.12
C ALA A 291 -6.85 2.36 21.82
N TRP A 292 -5.70 1.80 21.44
CA TRP A 292 -5.54 0.96 20.25
C TRP A 292 -6.29 -0.36 20.37
N ASN A 293 -6.22 -1.01 21.53
CA ASN A 293 -6.99 -2.23 21.78
C ASN A 293 -8.50 -1.98 21.66
N ARG A 294 -8.99 -0.88 22.23
CA ARG A 294 -10.39 -0.46 22.10
C ARG A 294 -10.75 -0.18 20.65
N TYR A 295 -9.91 0.55 19.92
CA TYR A 295 -10.08 0.89 18.51
C TYR A 295 -10.21 -0.35 17.63
N PHE A 296 -9.19 -1.21 17.61
CA PHE A 296 -9.17 -2.42 16.77
C PHE A 296 -10.24 -3.44 17.17
N SER A 297 -10.59 -3.51 18.46
CA SER A 297 -11.72 -4.34 18.91
C SER A 297 -13.06 -3.81 18.39
N LYS A 298 -13.30 -2.49 18.47
CA LYS A 298 -14.51 -1.86 17.90
C LYS A 298 -14.55 -2.04 16.39
N LEU A 299 -13.42 -1.81 15.72
CA LEU A 299 -13.35 -1.85 14.26
C LEU A 299 -13.55 -3.26 13.70
N ASN A 300 -12.99 -4.29 14.35
CA ASN A 300 -13.25 -5.68 13.97
C ASN A 300 -14.73 -6.07 14.15
N ARG A 301 -15.40 -5.60 15.22
CA ARG A 301 -16.85 -5.82 15.39
C ARG A 301 -17.64 -5.14 14.27
N PHE A 302 -17.35 -3.86 14.03
CA PHE A 302 -18.00 -3.12 12.95
C PHE A 302 -17.82 -3.78 11.58
N ALA A 303 -16.60 -4.18 11.21
CA ALA A 303 -16.34 -4.84 9.93
C ALA A 303 -17.11 -6.16 9.79
N LYS A 304 -17.22 -6.92 10.88
CA LYS A 304 -18.04 -8.14 10.91
C LYS A 304 -19.53 -7.84 10.72
N ASP A 305 -20.05 -6.83 11.42
CA ASP A 305 -21.46 -6.43 11.33
C ASP A 305 -21.80 -5.87 9.95
N LEU A 306 -20.92 -5.03 9.39
CA LEU A 306 -21.04 -4.50 8.02
C LEU A 306 -21.04 -5.63 6.99
N ALA A 307 -20.14 -6.60 7.12
CA ALA A 307 -20.12 -7.75 6.23
C ALA A 307 -21.42 -8.55 6.29
N ALA A 308 -21.99 -8.76 7.48
CA ALA A 308 -23.28 -9.43 7.63
C ALA A 308 -24.42 -8.61 6.99
N GLN A 309 -24.43 -7.29 7.18
CA GLN A 309 -25.45 -6.39 6.63
C GLN A 309 -25.42 -6.33 5.10
N GLU A 310 -24.23 -6.23 4.51
CA GLU A 310 -24.03 -6.01 3.07
C GLU A 310 -23.81 -7.31 2.27
N GLY A 311 -23.99 -8.48 2.91
CA GLY A 311 -23.81 -9.79 2.27
C GLY A 311 -22.36 -10.08 1.83
N LEU A 312 -21.37 -9.59 2.58
CA LEU A 312 -19.95 -9.80 2.33
C LEU A 312 -19.43 -11.00 3.13
N THR A 313 -18.29 -11.55 2.72
CA THR A 313 -17.57 -12.55 3.52
C THR A 313 -16.60 -11.85 4.48
N TYR A 314 -16.85 -11.93 5.79
CA TYR A 314 -15.90 -11.42 6.78
C TYR A 314 -14.78 -12.42 7.07
N VAL A 315 -13.52 -11.97 7.02
CA VAL A 315 -12.34 -12.80 7.32
C VAL A 315 -11.53 -12.20 8.45
N ALA A 316 -11.58 -12.84 9.62
CA ALA A 316 -10.82 -12.41 10.78
C ALA A 316 -9.32 -12.69 10.62
N ILE A 317 -8.50 -11.65 10.77
CA ILE A 317 -7.04 -11.77 10.75
C ILE A 317 -6.34 -11.26 12.03
N PRO A 318 -6.82 -11.54 13.25
CA PRO A 318 -6.27 -10.94 14.48
C PRO A 318 -4.86 -11.41 14.86
N ARG A 319 -4.35 -12.46 14.21
CA ARG A 319 -3.08 -13.14 14.52
C ARG A 319 -2.06 -13.05 13.38
N ALA A 320 -2.22 -12.10 12.46
CA ALA A 320 -1.21 -11.91 11.42
C ALA A 320 0.11 -11.52 12.11
N GLN A 321 1.15 -12.33 11.94
CA GLN A 321 2.45 -12.02 12.53
C GLN A 321 3.02 -10.79 11.84
N THR A 322 3.20 -9.71 12.58
CA THR A 322 3.82 -8.48 12.10
C THR A 322 5.31 -8.46 12.41
N ALA A 323 6.09 -7.81 11.54
CA ALA A 323 7.44 -7.43 11.92
C ALA A 323 7.37 -6.16 12.76
N ALA A 324 8.54 -5.55 13.01
CA ALA A 324 8.61 -4.34 13.79
C ALA A 324 7.64 -3.30 13.20
N ASP A 325 7.59 -3.04 11.88
CA ASP A 325 6.62 -2.11 11.23
C ASP A 325 5.17 -2.15 11.63
N GLY A 326 4.69 -3.26 12.18
CA GLY A 326 3.26 -3.53 12.16
C GLY A 326 2.80 -4.04 10.79
N HIS A 327 3.68 -4.14 9.78
CA HIS A 327 3.40 -4.83 8.53
C HIS A 327 3.53 -6.34 8.73
N PRO A 328 2.68 -7.17 8.09
CA PRO A 328 2.81 -8.61 8.14
C PRO A 328 4.18 -9.09 7.65
N THR A 329 4.79 -9.98 8.41
CA THR A 329 5.91 -10.82 7.93
C THR A 329 5.43 -11.75 6.81
N VAL A 330 6.36 -12.46 6.16
CA VAL A 330 6.03 -13.59 5.26
C VAL A 330 5.02 -14.56 5.90
N LYS A 331 5.20 -14.91 7.19
CA LYS A 331 4.26 -15.76 7.93
C LYS A 331 2.91 -15.08 8.16
N GLY A 332 2.89 -13.77 8.37
CA GLY A 332 1.68 -12.97 8.46
C GLY A 332 0.88 -12.98 7.15
N HIS A 333 1.53 -12.78 6.01
CA HIS A 333 0.90 -12.88 4.69
C HIS A 333 0.37 -14.29 4.40
N GLN A 334 1.14 -15.33 4.74
CA GLN A 334 0.67 -16.73 4.66
C GLN A 334 -0.59 -16.97 5.48
N TYR A 335 -0.62 -16.45 6.72
CA TYR A 335 -1.80 -16.54 7.57
C TYR A 335 -3.01 -15.83 6.95
N ILE A 336 -2.85 -14.59 6.47
CA ILE A 336 -3.94 -13.83 5.83
C ILE A 336 -4.47 -14.60 4.62
N ALA A 337 -3.60 -15.08 3.73
CA ALA A 337 -3.99 -15.82 2.54
C ALA A 337 -4.76 -17.10 2.88
N ASN A 338 -4.29 -17.88 3.87
CA ASN A 338 -4.97 -19.08 4.32
C ASN A 338 -6.37 -18.79 4.87
N GLN A 339 -6.52 -17.69 5.63
CA GLN A 339 -7.82 -17.28 6.16
C GLN A 339 -8.80 -16.90 5.05
N ILE A 340 -8.32 -16.20 4.02
CA ILE A 340 -9.13 -15.86 2.83
C ILE A 340 -9.54 -17.14 2.09
N LEU A 341 -8.58 -17.99 1.73
CA LEU A 341 -8.83 -19.24 1.01
C LEU A 341 -9.81 -20.15 1.74
N ASN A 342 -9.70 -20.26 3.07
CA ASN A 342 -10.63 -21.06 3.87
C ASN A 342 -12.04 -20.50 3.91
N ALA A 343 -12.22 -19.19 3.75
CA ALA A 343 -13.54 -18.56 3.67
C ALA A 343 -14.14 -18.57 2.26
N LEU A 344 -13.34 -18.91 1.24
CA LEU A 344 -13.77 -19.03 -0.14
C LEU A 344 -14.17 -20.46 -0.54
N LYS A 345 -13.74 -21.48 0.22
CA LYS A 345 -14.17 -22.88 0.08
C LYS A 345 -15.61 -23.08 0.51
#